data_AF-A0A376MTI3-F1
#
_entry.id   AF-A0A376MTI3-F1
#
_cell.length_a   1.000
_cell.length_b   1.000
_cell.length_c   1.000
_cell.angle_alpha   90.00
_cell.angle_beta   90.00
_cell.angle_gamma   90.00
#
_symmetry.space_group_name_H-M   'P 1'
#
loop_
_entity.id
_entity.type
_entity.pdbx_description
1 polymer ?
#
loop_
_entity_poly.entity_id
_entity_poly.type
_entity_poly.pdbx_seq_one_letter_code
_entity_poly.pdbx_strand_id
1 'polypeptide(L)'
;MILAKQRFNLRERDVQSLHATFVPFTAQSRMSGINIDNRMIRKGSVDAIRRHVEANGGHFPADVDQKVDQVARQGATPLVVVEGSRVLGVIALKDIVKGGIKERFAQLRKMGIKTVMITGDNRLTAAAIAAEAGVDDFLAEATPEAKLALIRQYQAEGRLVAMTGDGTNDAPALAQADVAVAMNSGTQAAKEAGNMVDLDSNPTKLIEVVHIGKQMLMTRGSLTTFSIANDVAKYFAIIPAAFAATYPAVKCAEHHAPSFARLRHSQCGHFSNALIIVFLIPLALKGVSYKPLTRFCHVAP
;
A
#
# COMPACT_ATOMS: atom_id res chain seq x y z
N MET A 1 21.91 -13.78 9.58
CA MET A 1 23.10 -13.55 10.43
C MET A 1 22.78 -12.77 11.71
N ILE A 2 21.80 -11.85 11.70
CA ILE A 2 21.49 -10.97 12.84
C ILE A 2 21.10 -11.72 14.14
N LEU A 3 20.23 -12.73 14.05
CA LEU A 3 19.78 -13.51 15.22
C LEU A 3 20.92 -14.22 15.97
N ALA A 4 21.83 -14.88 15.22
CA ALA A 4 22.95 -15.62 15.81
C ALA A 4 23.94 -14.67 16.53
N LYS A 5 24.17 -13.49 15.95
CA LYS A 5 25.01 -12.44 16.55
C LYS A 5 24.37 -11.86 17.81
N GLN A 6 23.08 -11.51 17.77
CA GLN A 6 22.39 -10.84 18.88
C GLN A 6 22.10 -11.75 20.07
N ARG A 7 21.68 -13.00 19.83
CA ARG A 7 21.21 -13.89 20.90
C ARG A 7 22.30 -14.84 21.41
N PHE A 8 23.27 -15.18 20.57
CA PHE A 8 24.30 -16.18 20.90
C PHE A 8 25.72 -15.64 20.80
N ASN A 9 25.92 -14.34 20.55
CA ASN A 9 27.23 -13.69 20.42
C ASN A 9 28.19 -14.38 19.43
N LEU A 10 27.65 -15.14 18.46
CA LEU A 10 28.44 -15.78 17.41
C LEU A 10 28.82 -14.71 16.37
N ARG A 11 30.04 -14.19 16.50
CA ARG A 11 30.69 -13.33 15.49
C ARG A 11 31.40 -14.21 14.45
N GLU A 12 31.79 -13.58 13.34
CA GLU A 12 32.44 -14.22 12.19
C GLU A 12 33.41 -15.32 12.61
N ARG A 13 33.17 -16.54 12.11
CA ARG A 13 34.12 -17.63 12.23
C ARG A 13 35.14 -17.49 11.13
N ASP A 14 36.41 -17.73 11.46
CA ASP A 14 37.49 -17.73 10.49
C ASP A 14 37.27 -18.88 9.47
N VAL A 15 36.71 -18.54 8.32
CA VAL A 15 36.21 -19.49 7.31
C VAL A 15 37.36 -20.30 6.70
N GLN A 16 38.58 -19.77 6.75
CA GLN A 16 39.77 -20.41 6.20
C GLN A 16 40.27 -21.57 7.07
N SER A 17 39.95 -21.56 8.37
CA SER A 17 40.36 -22.61 9.32
C SER A 17 39.48 -23.87 9.27
N LEU A 18 38.30 -23.77 8.64
CA LEU A 18 37.36 -24.86 8.50
C LEU A 18 37.46 -25.36 7.06
N HIS A 19 37.78 -26.65 6.84
CA HIS A 19 37.73 -27.28 5.52
C HIS A 19 36.26 -27.41 5.05
N ALA A 20 35.63 -26.27 4.80
CA ALA A 20 34.20 -26.15 4.62
C ALA A 20 33.86 -25.75 3.18
N THR A 21 32.90 -26.47 2.60
CA THR A 21 32.31 -26.13 1.30
C THR A 21 30.92 -25.57 1.52
N PHE A 22 30.69 -24.32 1.14
CA PHE A 22 29.38 -23.69 1.23
C PHE A 22 28.48 -24.13 0.07
N VAL A 23 27.23 -24.46 0.39
CA VAL A 23 26.19 -24.74 -0.60
C VAL A 23 25.30 -23.49 -0.67
N PRO A 24 25.40 -22.68 -1.74
CA PRO A 24 24.63 -21.46 -1.86
C PRO A 24 23.14 -21.77 -1.95
N PHE A 25 22.33 -20.81 -1.56
CA PHE A 25 20.88 -20.90 -1.74
C PHE A 25 20.53 -20.88 -3.24
N THR A 26 19.61 -21.76 -3.65
CA THR A 26 18.99 -21.69 -4.97
C THR A 26 17.47 -21.79 -4.86
N ALA A 27 16.75 -21.04 -5.71
CA ALA A 27 15.29 -21.04 -5.71
C ALA A 27 14.69 -22.42 -6.05
N GLN A 28 15.40 -23.23 -6.85
CA GLN A 28 15.01 -24.59 -7.23
C GLN A 28 15.10 -25.55 -6.03
N SER A 29 16.19 -25.47 -5.26
CA SER A 29 16.38 -26.34 -4.09
C SER A 29 15.60 -25.88 -2.86
N ARG A 30 15.26 -24.58 -2.79
CA ARG A 30 14.63 -23.94 -1.62
C ARG A 30 15.35 -24.23 -0.30
N MET A 31 16.66 -24.49 -0.38
CA MET A 31 17.53 -24.78 0.75
C MET A 31 18.94 -24.22 0.52
N SER A 32 19.71 -24.10 1.59
CA SER A 32 21.12 -23.69 1.58
C SER A 32 21.85 -24.43 2.70
N GLY A 33 23.17 -24.40 2.71
CA GLY A 33 23.88 -25.08 3.77
C GLY A 33 25.39 -24.98 3.70
N ILE A 34 26.02 -25.85 4.47
CA ILE A 34 27.46 -25.95 4.57
C ILE A 34 27.85 -27.41 4.78
N ASN A 35 28.92 -27.82 4.12
CA ASN A 35 29.61 -29.07 4.40
C ASN A 35 30.86 -28.68 5.19
N ILE A 36 31.00 -29.17 6.41
CA ILE A 36 32.19 -28.95 7.24
C ILE A 36 32.70 -30.32 7.65
N ASP A 37 33.93 -30.65 7.29
CA ASP A 37 34.51 -31.97 7.52
C ASP A 37 33.58 -33.07 6.98
N ASN A 38 33.12 -33.99 7.84
CA ASN A 38 32.18 -35.07 7.48
C ASN A 38 30.71 -34.74 7.80
N ARG A 39 30.40 -33.48 8.15
CA ARG A 39 29.07 -33.03 8.56
C ARG A 39 28.42 -32.21 7.44
N MET A 40 27.25 -32.65 7.00
CA MET A 40 26.42 -31.89 6.06
C MET A 40 25.29 -31.20 6.80
N ILE A 41 25.33 -29.87 6.88
CA ILE A 41 24.29 -29.07 7.51
C ILE A 41 23.47 -28.39 6.41
N ARG A 42 22.15 -28.49 6.50
CA ARG A 42 21.20 -27.86 5.57
C ARG A 42 20.14 -27.09 6.34
N LYS A 43 19.71 -25.97 5.76
CA LYS A 43 18.53 -25.22 6.19
C LYS A 43 17.66 -24.88 4.99
N GLY A 44 16.34 -24.96 5.14
CA GLY A 44 15.43 -24.66 4.03
C GLY A 44 13.97 -24.70 4.42
N SER A 45 13.11 -24.62 3.41
CA SER A 45 11.67 -24.84 3.56
C SER A 45 11.36 -26.26 4.06
N VAL A 46 10.22 -26.42 4.73
CA VAL A 46 9.78 -27.70 5.32
C VAL A 46 9.78 -28.82 4.27
N ASP A 47 9.16 -28.58 3.11
CA ASP A 47 9.03 -29.60 2.05
C ASP A 47 10.37 -30.02 1.44
N ALA A 48 11.30 -29.08 1.31
CA ALA A 48 12.61 -29.34 0.74
C ALA A 48 13.47 -30.16 1.72
N ILE A 49 13.40 -29.81 3.00
CA ILE A 49 14.14 -30.48 4.05
C ILE A 49 13.57 -31.88 4.33
N ARG A 50 12.26 -32.05 4.33
CA ARG A 50 11.61 -33.38 4.48
C ARG A 50 12.15 -34.36 3.43
N ARG A 51 12.12 -33.96 2.15
CA ARG A 51 12.69 -34.75 1.05
C ARG A 51 14.18 -35.04 1.21
N HIS A 52 14.95 -34.07 1.71
CA HIS A 52 16.39 -34.26 1.95
C HIS A 52 16.68 -35.26 3.08
N VAL A 53 15.93 -35.19 4.17
CA VAL A 53 16.06 -36.10 5.32
C VAL A 53 15.72 -37.53 4.89
N GLU A 54 14.60 -37.71 4.18
CA GLU A 54 14.15 -39.02 3.68
C GLU A 54 15.14 -39.61 2.67
N ALA A 55 15.70 -38.80 1.77
CA ALA A 55 16.73 -39.25 0.83
C ALA A 55 18.03 -39.71 1.51
N ASN A 56 18.34 -39.18 2.69
CA ASN A 56 19.49 -39.59 3.51
C ASN A 56 19.14 -40.73 4.49
N GLY A 57 17.99 -41.39 4.33
CA GLY A 57 17.55 -42.50 5.20
C GLY A 57 17.12 -42.07 6.60
N GLY A 58 16.81 -40.79 6.81
CA GLY A 58 16.29 -40.26 8.06
C GLY A 58 14.77 -40.28 8.16
N HIS A 59 14.25 -40.09 9.38
CA HIS A 59 12.82 -39.91 9.63
C HIS A 59 12.54 -38.48 10.09
N PHE A 60 11.45 -37.89 9.58
CA PHE A 60 10.99 -36.59 10.02
C PHE A 60 10.16 -36.73 11.31
N PRO A 61 10.62 -36.23 12.48
CA PRO A 61 9.94 -36.48 13.75
C PRO A 61 8.61 -35.74 13.86
N ALA A 62 7.58 -36.38 14.43
CA ALA A 62 6.26 -35.77 14.61
C ALA A 62 6.25 -34.51 15.50
N ASP A 63 7.17 -34.42 16.47
CA ASP A 63 7.36 -33.20 17.28
C ASP A 63 7.80 -31.99 16.43
N VAL A 64 8.58 -32.23 15.36
CA VAL A 64 8.98 -31.17 14.44
C VAL A 64 7.79 -30.69 13.63
N ASP A 65 6.90 -31.59 13.19
CA ASP A 65 5.67 -31.21 12.50
C ASP A 65 4.77 -30.34 13.38
N GLN A 66 4.62 -30.68 14.67
CA GLN A 66 3.88 -29.82 15.62
C GLN A 66 4.50 -28.43 15.76
N LYS A 67 5.84 -28.34 15.82
CA LYS A 67 6.55 -27.05 15.87
C LYS A 67 6.41 -26.25 14.59
N VAL A 68 6.47 -26.91 13.42
CA VAL A 68 6.23 -26.28 12.13
C VAL A 68 4.82 -25.69 12.07
N ASP A 69 3.81 -26.46 12.46
CA ASP A 69 2.42 -26.01 12.51
C ASP A 69 2.23 -24.85 13.49
N GLN A 70 2.86 -24.91 14.66
CA GLN A 70 2.81 -23.83 15.65
C GLN A 70 3.41 -22.53 15.10
N VAL A 71 4.57 -22.61 14.45
CA VAL A 71 5.24 -21.45 13.84
C VAL A 71 4.40 -20.87 12.70
N ALA A 72 3.83 -21.73 11.85
CA ALA A 72 2.95 -21.30 10.76
C ALA A 72 1.68 -20.61 11.27
N ARG A 73 1.05 -21.13 12.34
CA ARG A 73 -0.11 -20.51 12.99
C ARG A 73 0.19 -19.15 13.61
N GLN A 74 1.45 -18.88 13.95
CA GLN A 74 1.91 -17.58 14.45
C GLN A 74 2.22 -16.58 13.32
N GLY A 75 2.02 -16.97 12.04
CA GLY A 75 2.31 -16.11 10.88
C GLY A 75 3.78 -15.94 10.58
N ALA A 76 4.62 -16.83 11.09
CA ALA A 76 6.02 -16.90 10.73
C ALA A 76 6.25 -18.03 9.73
N THR A 77 7.20 -17.85 8.82
CA THR A 77 7.63 -18.88 7.88
C THR A 77 8.57 -19.85 8.59
N PRO A 78 8.20 -21.13 8.75
CA PRO A 78 9.05 -22.12 9.41
C PRO A 78 10.17 -22.57 8.48
N LEU A 79 11.41 -22.41 8.93
CA LEU A 79 12.60 -22.97 8.28
C LEU A 79 13.16 -24.09 9.14
N VAL A 80 13.44 -25.25 8.54
CA VAL A 80 13.97 -26.40 9.28
C VAL A 80 15.48 -26.47 9.09
N VAL A 81 16.21 -26.77 10.16
CA VAL A 81 17.65 -27.01 10.13
C VAL A 81 17.93 -28.48 10.44
N VAL A 82 18.79 -29.08 9.62
CA VAL A 82 19.14 -30.49 9.68
C VAL A 82 20.64 -30.65 9.59
N GLU A 83 21.13 -31.68 10.26
CA GLU A 83 22.48 -32.17 10.15
C GLU A 83 22.46 -33.64 9.73
N GLY A 84 22.93 -33.92 8.52
CA GLY A 84 22.83 -35.26 7.89
C GLY A 84 21.37 -35.68 7.73
N SER A 85 20.97 -36.69 8.49
CA SER A 85 19.60 -37.22 8.56
C SER A 85 18.82 -36.79 9.81
N ARG A 86 19.45 -36.02 10.73
CA ARG A 86 18.84 -35.62 12.00
C ARG A 86 18.37 -34.18 11.98
N VAL A 87 17.08 -33.97 12.27
CA VAL A 87 16.52 -32.62 12.44
C VAL A 87 17.00 -31.99 13.75
N LEU A 88 17.55 -30.79 13.66
CA LEU A 88 18.03 -30.03 14.83
C LEU A 88 16.95 -29.13 15.42
N GLY A 89 16.07 -28.57 14.57
CA GLY A 89 14.97 -27.72 15.01
C GLY A 89 14.37 -26.85 13.92
N VAL A 90 13.42 -26.00 14.32
CA VAL A 90 12.71 -25.07 13.46
C VAL A 90 13.10 -23.63 13.84
N ILE A 91 13.41 -22.82 12.83
CA ILE A 91 13.63 -21.39 12.93
C ILE A 91 12.36 -20.71 12.45
N ALA A 92 11.72 -19.93 13.33
CA ALA A 92 10.62 -19.07 12.96
C ALA A 92 11.17 -17.81 12.28
N LEU A 93 10.85 -17.62 11.00
CA LEU A 93 11.13 -16.40 10.28
C LEU A 93 9.86 -15.55 10.24
N LYS A 94 9.72 -14.62 11.19
CA LYS A 94 8.59 -13.68 11.20
C LYS A 94 8.96 -12.45 10.40
N ASP A 95 8.11 -12.07 9.44
CA ASP A 95 8.21 -10.76 8.82
C ASP A 95 7.68 -9.71 9.80
N ILE A 96 8.44 -8.65 10.02
CA ILE A 96 8.06 -7.64 11.02
C ILE A 96 7.02 -6.74 10.36
N VAL A 97 5.75 -7.01 10.66
CA VAL A 97 4.67 -6.08 10.34
C VAL A 97 4.96 -4.76 11.07
N LYS A 98 5.21 -3.69 10.30
CA LYS A 98 5.49 -2.37 10.86
C LYS A 98 4.32 -1.93 11.75
N GLY A 99 4.62 -1.46 12.96
CA GLY A 99 3.61 -0.96 13.89
C GLY A 99 2.76 0.15 13.25
N GLY A 100 1.47 0.19 13.58
CA GLY A 100 0.54 1.20 13.04
C GLY A 100 -0.17 0.79 11.74
N ILE A 101 0.18 -0.33 11.10
CA ILE A 101 -0.43 -0.72 9.82
C ILE A 101 -1.91 -1.05 9.95
N LYS A 102 -2.31 -1.65 11.08
CA LYS A 102 -3.68 -2.10 11.34
C LYS A 102 -4.62 -0.92 11.46
N GLU A 103 -4.20 0.12 12.16
CA GLU A 103 -4.93 1.38 12.27
C GLU A 103 -5.07 2.05 10.90
N ARG A 104 -4.02 2.02 10.06
CA ARG A 104 -4.06 2.61 8.72
C ARG A 104 -5.00 1.85 7.78
N PHE A 105 -5.00 0.51 7.78
CA PHE A 105 -5.97 -0.26 7.00
C PHE A 105 -7.40 -0.09 7.52
N ALA A 106 -7.60 0.05 8.83
CA ALA A 106 -8.90 0.39 9.39
C ALA A 106 -9.40 1.78 8.92
N GLN A 107 -8.51 2.76 8.73
CA GLN A 107 -8.88 4.06 8.16
C GLN A 107 -9.29 3.94 6.68
N LEU A 108 -8.56 3.17 5.86
CA LEU A 108 -8.94 2.91 4.47
C LEU A 108 -10.31 2.23 4.36
N ARG A 109 -10.58 1.26 5.22
CA ARG A 109 -11.86 0.57 5.29
C ARG A 109 -13.02 1.53 5.62
N LYS A 110 -12.82 2.45 6.56
CA LYS A 110 -13.78 3.54 6.86
C LYS A 110 -14.01 4.47 5.68
N MET A 111 -13.05 4.57 4.76
CA MET A 111 -13.13 5.35 3.53
C MET A 111 -13.75 4.58 2.35
N GLY A 112 -14.18 3.33 2.57
CA GLY A 112 -14.79 2.47 1.56
C GLY A 112 -13.78 1.78 0.63
N ILE A 113 -12.50 1.72 1.02
CA ILE A 113 -11.43 1.13 0.21
C ILE A 113 -11.17 -0.29 0.72
N LYS A 114 -11.33 -1.29 -0.15
CA LYS A 114 -11.02 -2.70 0.15
C LYS A 114 -9.53 -2.95 0.03
N THR A 115 -8.94 -3.63 1.01
CA THR A 115 -7.51 -3.96 1.04
C THR A 115 -7.31 -5.47 0.88
N VAL A 116 -6.53 -5.86 -0.14
CA VAL A 116 -6.23 -7.26 -0.44
C VAL A 116 -4.73 -7.47 -0.41
N MET A 117 -4.26 -8.39 0.43
CA MET A 117 -2.86 -8.80 0.48
C MET A 117 -2.59 -9.87 -0.57
N ILE A 118 -1.48 -9.76 -1.30
CA ILE A 118 -1.07 -10.76 -2.30
C ILE A 118 0.31 -11.27 -1.91
N THR A 119 0.47 -12.57 -1.68
CA THR A 119 1.76 -13.18 -1.32
C THR A 119 1.98 -14.49 -2.06
N GLY A 120 3.26 -14.86 -2.25
CA GLY A 120 3.68 -16.18 -2.70
C GLY A 120 3.80 -17.21 -1.58
N ASP A 121 3.60 -16.80 -0.32
CA ASP A 121 3.61 -17.70 0.84
C ASP A 121 2.38 -18.62 0.85
N ASN A 122 2.50 -19.69 1.64
CA ASN A 122 1.41 -20.63 1.82
C ASN A 122 0.19 -20.00 2.50
N ARG A 123 -0.96 -20.66 2.38
CA ARG A 123 -2.24 -20.14 2.88
C ARG A 123 -2.26 -19.90 4.40
N LEU A 124 -1.59 -20.74 5.18
CA LEU A 124 -1.55 -20.64 6.65
C LEU A 124 -0.78 -19.39 7.10
N THR A 125 0.41 -19.18 6.57
CA THR A 125 1.25 -18.02 6.88
C THR A 125 0.59 -16.74 6.39
N ALA A 126 0.06 -16.75 5.17
CA ALA A 126 -0.67 -15.60 4.60
C ALA A 126 -1.89 -15.21 5.46
N ALA A 127 -2.68 -16.18 5.92
CA ALA A 127 -3.84 -15.90 6.76
C ALA A 127 -3.45 -15.24 8.10
N ALA A 128 -2.37 -15.71 8.72
CA ALA A 128 -1.90 -15.17 9.98
C ALA A 128 -1.32 -13.74 9.81
N ILE A 129 -0.55 -13.48 8.76
CA ILE A 129 -0.07 -12.13 8.43
C ILE A 129 -1.24 -11.20 8.10
N ALA A 130 -2.24 -11.68 7.33
CA ALA A 130 -3.43 -10.91 7.00
C ALA A 130 -4.22 -10.51 8.25
N ALA A 131 -4.37 -11.42 9.21
CA ALA A 131 -5.04 -11.16 10.47
C ALA A 131 -4.27 -10.17 11.36
N GLU A 132 -2.93 -10.28 11.40
CA GLU A 132 -2.07 -9.36 12.14
C GLU A 132 -2.12 -7.94 11.53
N ALA A 133 -2.02 -7.84 10.21
CA ALA A 133 -2.08 -6.58 9.47
C ALA A 133 -3.48 -5.96 9.47
N GLY A 134 -4.54 -6.76 9.54
CA GLY A 134 -5.93 -6.28 9.51
C GLY A 134 -6.43 -5.89 8.11
N VAL A 135 -5.99 -6.61 7.08
CA VAL A 135 -6.49 -6.46 5.70
C VAL A 135 -7.90 -7.05 5.55
N ASP A 136 -8.61 -6.74 4.46
CA ASP A 136 -9.96 -7.27 4.20
C ASP A 136 -9.92 -8.69 3.64
N ASP A 137 -8.91 -9.00 2.83
CA ASP A 137 -8.81 -10.25 2.07
C ASP A 137 -7.35 -10.58 1.75
N PHE A 138 -7.07 -11.82 1.34
CA PHE A 138 -5.74 -12.20 0.88
C PHE A 138 -5.73 -13.27 -0.21
N LEU A 139 -4.74 -13.20 -1.10
CA LEU A 139 -4.41 -14.21 -2.09
C LEU A 139 -3.04 -14.81 -1.73
N ALA A 140 -3.05 -16.08 -1.31
CA ALA A 140 -1.85 -16.86 -1.03
C ALA A 140 -1.39 -17.64 -2.26
N GLU A 141 -0.11 -18.06 -2.28
CA GLU A 141 0.48 -18.84 -3.37
C GLU A 141 0.24 -18.22 -4.76
N ALA A 142 0.24 -16.88 -4.83
CA ALA A 142 -0.21 -16.15 -6.01
C ALA A 142 0.78 -16.27 -7.18
N THR A 143 0.34 -16.88 -8.28
CA THR A 143 1.08 -16.85 -9.56
C THR A 143 0.92 -15.49 -10.26
N PRO A 144 1.84 -15.08 -11.16
CA PRO A 144 1.71 -13.82 -11.91
C PRO A 144 0.36 -13.68 -12.63
N GLU A 145 -0.16 -14.78 -13.19
CA GLU A 145 -1.45 -14.83 -13.88
C GLU A 145 -2.61 -14.64 -12.90
N ALA A 146 -2.53 -15.23 -11.70
CA ALA A 146 -3.53 -15.05 -10.66
C ALA A 146 -3.61 -13.60 -10.18
N LYS A 147 -2.46 -12.90 -10.07
CA LYS A 147 -2.42 -11.47 -9.74
C LYS A 147 -3.14 -10.64 -10.80
N LEU A 148 -2.82 -10.86 -12.07
CA LEU A 148 -3.46 -10.18 -13.20
C LEU A 148 -4.96 -10.44 -13.27
N ALA A 149 -5.38 -11.69 -13.07
CA ALA A 149 -6.78 -12.08 -13.08
C ALA A 149 -7.57 -11.36 -11.97
N LEU A 150 -7.00 -11.26 -10.77
CA LEU A 150 -7.61 -10.56 -9.64
C LEU A 150 -7.80 -9.06 -9.93
N ILE A 151 -6.80 -8.40 -10.53
CA ILE A 151 -6.88 -6.99 -10.91
C ILE A 151 -8.00 -6.79 -11.95
N ARG A 152 -8.00 -7.59 -13.02
CA ARG A 152 -9.02 -7.52 -14.07
C ARG A 152 -10.42 -7.80 -13.56
N GLN A 153 -10.56 -8.73 -12.62
CA GLN A 153 -11.85 -9.00 -11.99
C GLN A 153 -12.39 -7.76 -11.28
N TYR A 154 -11.59 -7.10 -10.43
CA TYR A 154 -12.04 -5.90 -9.74
C TYR A 154 -12.29 -4.73 -10.70
N GLN A 155 -11.49 -4.59 -11.76
CA GLN A 155 -11.73 -3.60 -12.82
C GLN A 155 -13.04 -3.87 -13.58
N ALA A 156 -13.36 -5.12 -13.87
CA ALA A 156 -14.62 -5.53 -14.50
C ALA A 156 -15.84 -5.27 -13.58
N GLU A 157 -15.66 -5.31 -12.27
CA GLU A 157 -16.65 -4.88 -11.27
C GLU A 157 -16.79 -3.34 -11.18
N GLY A 158 -16.09 -2.57 -12.03
CA GLY A 158 -16.13 -1.11 -12.05
C GLY A 158 -15.32 -0.45 -10.93
N ARG A 159 -14.37 -1.16 -10.31
CA ARG A 159 -13.50 -0.62 -9.25
C ARG A 159 -12.17 -0.19 -9.83
N LEU A 160 -11.67 0.97 -9.37
CA LEU A 160 -10.29 1.37 -9.61
C LEU A 160 -9.35 0.57 -8.69
N VAL A 161 -8.31 -0.01 -9.27
CA VAL A 161 -7.37 -0.89 -8.56
C VAL A 161 -6.02 -0.21 -8.44
N ALA A 162 -5.53 -0.11 -7.20
CA ALA A 162 -4.18 0.35 -6.91
C ALA A 162 -3.32 -0.83 -6.43
N MET A 163 -2.09 -0.95 -6.94
CA MET A 163 -1.16 -2.02 -6.61
C MET A 163 0.20 -1.46 -6.20
N THR A 164 0.85 -2.14 -5.25
CA THR A 164 2.26 -1.92 -4.92
C THR A 164 3.03 -3.23 -4.96
N GLY A 165 4.29 -3.20 -5.41
CA GLY A 165 5.14 -4.39 -5.55
C GLY A 165 6.60 -4.07 -5.85
N ASP A 166 7.47 -5.07 -5.72
CA ASP A 166 8.93 -4.99 -5.91
C ASP A 166 9.47 -5.92 -7.00
N GLY A 167 8.75 -6.98 -7.37
CA GLY A 167 9.28 -8.05 -8.20
C GLY A 167 9.26 -7.77 -9.70
N THR A 168 10.16 -8.42 -10.44
CA THR A 168 10.00 -8.63 -11.90
C THR A 168 8.66 -9.31 -12.22
N ASN A 169 8.22 -10.20 -11.32
CA ASN A 169 6.98 -10.96 -11.44
C ASN A 169 5.73 -10.08 -11.23
N ASP A 170 5.89 -8.88 -10.67
CA ASP A 170 4.80 -7.93 -10.44
C ASP A 170 4.69 -6.91 -11.56
N ALA A 171 5.70 -6.76 -12.43
CA ALA A 171 5.69 -5.76 -13.50
C ALA A 171 4.44 -5.84 -14.41
N PRO A 172 3.97 -7.03 -14.85
CA PRO A 172 2.72 -7.12 -15.62
C PRO A 172 1.49 -6.67 -14.82
N ALA A 173 1.44 -7.04 -13.53
CA ALA A 173 0.33 -6.70 -12.66
C ALA A 173 0.30 -5.20 -12.32
N LEU A 174 1.47 -4.59 -12.10
CA LEU A 174 1.65 -3.15 -11.95
C LEU A 174 1.18 -2.41 -13.21
N ALA A 175 1.58 -2.87 -14.40
CA ALA A 175 1.15 -2.24 -15.66
C ALA A 175 -0.37 -2.33 -15.92
N GLN A 176 -1.04 -3.35 -15.38
CA GLN A 176 -2.49 -3.54 -15.51
C GLN A 176 -3.31 -2.74 -14.49
N ALA A 177 -2.72 -2.38 -13.35
CA ALA A 177 -3.39 -1.61 -12.30
C ALA A 177 -3.61 -0.15 -12.75
N ASP A 178 -4.69 0.47 -12.26
CA ASP A 178 -5.00 1.88 -12.56
C ASP A 178 -4.00 2.84 -11.89
N VAL A 179 -3.49 2.44 -10.72
CA VAL A 179 -2.43 3.16 -10.00
C VAL A 179 -1.40 2.16 -9.49
N ALA A 180 -0.18 2.24 -10.01
CA ALA A 180 0.91 1.36 -9.66
C ALA A 180 2.05 2.09 -8.94
N VAL A 181 2.44 1.56 -7.76
CA VAL A 181 3.55 2.07 -6.96
C VAL A 181 4.63 1.00 -6.82
N ALA A 182 5.71 1.17 -7.56
CA ALA A 182 6.87 0.30 -7.50
C ALA A 182 7.74 0.63 -6.29
N MET A 183 8.29 -0.38 -5.61
CA MET A 183 9.25 -0.16 -4.51
C MET A 183 10.65 0.16 -5.06
N ASN A 184 11.42 1.00 -4.35
CA ASN A 184 12.77 1.38 -4.77
C ASN A 184 13.77 0.21 -4.70
N SER A 185 13.59 -0.74 -3.78
CA SER A 185 14.30 -2.02 -3.78
C SER A 185 13.92 -2.95 -4.94
N GLY A 186 12.86 -2.60 -5.68
CA GLY A 186 12.34 -3.41 -6.77
C GLY A 186 13.20 -3.34 -8.05
N THR A 187 12.91 -4.26 -8.96
CA THR A 187 13.64 -4.38 -10.24
C THR A 187 13.38 -3.21 -11.18
N GLN A 188 14.28 -2.96 -12.14
CA GLN A 188 14.08 -1.89 -13.15
C GLN A 188 12.76 -2.07 -13.91
N ALA A 189 12.42 -3.31 -14.27
CA ALA A 189 11.15 -3.62 -14.92
C ALA A 189 9.93 -3.20 -14.08
N ALA A 190 9.99 -3.38 -12.75
CA ALA A 190 8.90 -2.93 -11.87
C ALA A 190 8.83 -1.39 -11.81
N LYS A 191 9.98 -0.70 -11.79
CA LYS A 191 10.04 0.77 -11.77
C LYS A 191 9.55 1.40 -13.07
N GLU A 192 9.83 0.76 -14.21
CA GLU A 192 9.34 1.19 -15.52
C GLU A 192 7.85 0.90 -15.72
N ALA A 193 7.34 -0.18 -15.13
CA ALA A 193 5.91 -0.52 -15.17
C ALA A 193 5.05 0.31 -14.20
N GLY A 194 5.63 0.80 -13.11
CA GLY A 194 4.94 1.61 -12.10
C GLY A 194 4.74 3.07 -12.52
N ASN A 195 3.62 3.69 -12.10
CA ASN A 195 3.40 5.13 -12.29
C ASN A 195 4.22 5.97 -11.30
N MET A 196 4.54 5.39 -10.14
CA MET A 196 5.25 6.03 -9.04
C MET A 196 6.29 5.06 -8.45
N VAL A 197 7.36 5.61 -7.88
CA VAL A 197 8.39 4.83 -7.19
C VAL A 197 8.45 5.26 -5.72
N ASP A 198 8.28 4.30 -4.81
CA ASP A 198 8.44 4.51 -3.38
C ASP A 198 9.88 4.31 -2.93
N LEU A 199 10.54 5.42 -2.60
CA LEU A 199 11.92 5.47 -2.12
C LEU A 199 12.17 4.72 -0.81
N ASP A 200 11.16 4.63 0.07
CA ASP A 200 11.31 3.98 1.40
C ASP A 200 10.93 2.49 1.39
N SER A 201 10.47 1.98 0.24
CA SER A 201 10.05 0.58 0.04
C SER A 201 9.08 0.12 1.15
N ASN A 202 8.03 0.91 1.37
CA ASN A 202 7.05 0.68 2.40
C ASN A 202 5.63 0.55 1.79
N PRO A 203 5.02 -0.65 1.76
CA PRO A 203 3.72 -0.86 1.14
C PRO A 203 2.60 0.00 1.79
N THR A 204 2.79 0.46 3.03
CA THR A 204 1.83 1.35 3.69
C THR A 204 1.78 2.76 3.11
N LYS A 205 2.72 3.16 2.26
CA LYS A 205 2.70 4.48 1.62
C LYS A 205 1.63 4.62 0.54
N LEU A 206 1.12 3.50 -0.01
CA LEU A 206 -0.04 3.55 -0.89
C LEU A 206 -1.23 4.25 -0.22
N ILE A 207 -1.35 4.09 1.10
CA ILE A 207 -2.36 4.75 1.94
C ILE A 207 -2.17 6.28 1.91
N GLU A 208 -0.93 6.76 2.00
CA GLU A 208 -0.61 8.19 1.95
C GLU A 208 -0.85 8.77 0.56
N VAL A 209 -0.49 8.05 -0.50
CA VAL A 209 -0.77 8.43 -1.90
C VAL A 209 -2.27 8.62 -2.10
N VAL A 210 -3.09 7.66 -1.66
CA VAL A 210 -4.55 7.76 -1.72
C VAL A 210 -5.06 8.95 -0.91
N HIS A 211 -4.52 9.18 0.29
CA HIS A 211 -4.93 10.28 1.15
C HIS A 211 -4.65 11.65 0.52
N ILE A 212 -3.43 11.84 0.00
CA ILE A 212 -2.99 13.05 -0.69
C ILE A 212 -3.83 13.28 -1.96
N GLY A 213 -4.06 12.24 -2.75
CA GLY A 213 -4.91 12.30 -3.94
C GLY A 213 -6.33 12.76 -3.62
N LYS A 214 -6.96 12.20 -2.57
CA LYS A 214 -8.28 12.66 -2.10
C LYS A 214 -8.26 14.10 -1.62
N GLN A 215 -7.22 14.51 -0.88
CA GLN A 215 -7.10 15.89 -0.41
C GLN A 215 -7.03 16.88 -1.58
N MET A 216 -6.27 16.56 -2.63
CA MET A 216 -6.23 17.39 -3.85
C MET A 216 -7.60 17.48 -4.54
N LEU A 217 -8.30 16.36 -4.71
CA LEU A 217 -9.63 16.33 -5.33
C LEU A 217 -10.66 17.14 -4.52
N MET A 218 -10.66 16.97 -3.20
CA MET A 218 -11.57 17.71 -2.30
C MET A 218 -11.28 19.20 -2.30
N THR A 219 -10.00 19.59 -2.28
CA THR A 219 -9.58 20.99 -2.32
C THR A 219 -10.01 21.63 -3.64
N ARG A 220 -9.77 20.95 -4.77
CA ARG A 220 -10.19 21.41 -6.09
C ARG A 220 -11.71 21.58 -6.16
N GLY A 221 -12.48 20.55 -5.77
CA GLY A 221 -13.95 20.59 -5.81
C GLY A 221 -14.55 21.66 -4.89
N SER A 222 -13.96 21.87 -3.71
CA SER A 222 -14.42 22.90 -2.77
C SER A 222 -14.17 24.31 -3.31
N LEU A 223 -12.97 24.55 -3.85
CA LEU A 223 -12.60 25.85 -4.42
C LEU A 223 -13.40 26.18 -5.68
N THR A 224 -13.63 25.21 -6.57
CA THR A 224 -14.46 25.43 -7.76
C THR A 224 -15.90 25.74 -7.40
N THR A 225 -16.49 25.00 -6.47
CA THR A 225 -17.86 25.25 -5.99
C THR A 225 -17.98 26.62 -5.33
N PHE A 226 -17.00 26.98 -4.50
CA PHE A 226 -16.95 28.30 -3.86
C PHE A 226 -16.80 29.44 -4.88
N SER A 227 -15.92 29.28 -5.87
CA SER A 227 -15.70 30.28 -6.91
C SER A 227 -16.97 30.50 -7.74
N ILE A 228 -17.62 29.41 -8.19
CA ILE A 228 -18.86 29.48 -8.97
C ILE A 228 -19.98 30.15 -8.17
N ALA A 229 -20.15 29.78 -6.89
CA ALA A 229 -21.15 30.41 -6.02
C ALA A 229 -20.90 31.92 -5.84
N ASN A 230 -19.63 32.32 -5.71
CA ASN A 230 -19.25 33.72 -5.63
C ASN A 230 -19.52 34.48 -6.95
N ASP A 231 -19.30 33.84 -8.10
CA ASP A 231 -19.56 34.46 -9.40
C ASP A 231 -21.04 34.78 -9.61
N VAL A 232 -21.95 33.91 -9.15
CA VAL A 232 -23.40 34.21 -9.12
C VAL A 232 -23.70 35.49 -8.33
N ALA A 233 -23.12 35.64 -7.14
CA ALA A 233 -23.30 36.85 -6.34
C ALA A 233 -22.72 38.11 -7.01
N LYS A 234 -21.61 37.98 -7.74
CA LYS A 234 -21.04 39.08 -8.52
C LYS A 234 -21.97 39.52 -9.65
N TYR A 235 -22.63 38.60 -10.34
CA TYR A 235 -23.59 38.96 -11.40
C TYR A 235 -24.73 39.83 -10.88
N PHE A 236 -25.28 39.51 -9.71
CA PHE A 236 -26.33 40.32 -9.07
C PHE A 236 -25.85 41.72 -8.66
N ALA A 237 -24.56 41.92 -8.40
CA ALA A 237 -24.01 43.23 -8.07
C ALA A 237 -23.64 44.06 -9.31
N ILE A 238 -23.04 43.42 -10.33
CA ILE A 238 -22.46 44.12 -11.48
C ILE A 238 -23.52 44.45 -12.54
N ILE A 239 -24.43 43.52 -12.84
CA ILE A 239 -25.41 43.70 -13.94
C ILE A 239 -26.33 44.92 -13.68
N PRO A 240 -26.98 45.06 -12.50
CA PRO A 240 -27.83 46.22 -12.25
C PRO A 240 -27.06 47.54 -12.31
N ALA A 241 -25.85 47.58 -11.72
CA ALA A 241 -25.01 48.76 -11.71
C ALA A 241 -24.55 49.18 -13.13
N ALA A 242 -24.20 48.22 -13.98
CA ALA A 242 -23.74 48.49 -15.35
C ALA A 242 -24.86 49.03 -16.27
N PHE A 243 -26.10 48.55 -16.08
CA PHE A 243 -27.24 48.93 -16.93
C PHE A 243 -28.12 50.04 -16.32
N ALA A 244 -27.81 50.54 -15.12
CA ALA A 244 -28.60 51.54 -14.41
C ALA A 244 -28.79 52.86 -15.17
N ALA A 245 -27.85 53.22 -16.06
CA ALA A 245 -27.94 54.42 -16.89
C ALA A 245 -28.79 54.22 -18.16
N THR A 246 -28.84 52.98 -18.69
CA THR A 246 -29.53 52.65 -19.94
C THR A 246 -30.97 52.19 -19.72
N TYR A 247 -31.22 51.49 -18.61
CA TYR A 247 -32.53 50.93 -18.27
C TYR A 247 -32.93 51.29 -16.84
N PRO A 248 -33.72 52.38 -16.65
CA PRO A 248 -34.14 52.85 -15.31
C PRO A 248 -34.95 51.82 -14.51
N ALA A 249 -35.65 50.90 -15.19
CA ALA A 249 -36.42 49.82 -14.56
C ALA A 249 -35.54 48.85 -13.74
N VAL A 250 -34.25 48.72 -14.08
CA VAL A 250 -33.31 47.81 -13.40
C VAL A 250 -32.89 48.37 -12.03
N LYS A 251 -33.07 49.68 -11.77
CA LYS A 251 -32.85 50.29 -10.45
C LYS A 251 -33.80 49.78 -9.37
N CYS A 252 -34.98 49.27 -9.74
CA CYS A 252 -35.93 48.70 -8.76
C CYS A 252 -35.40 47.39 -8.14
N ALA A 253 -34.61 46.61 -8.89
CA ALA A 253 -33.98 45.38 -8.37
C ALA A 253 -32.87 45.68 -7.35
N GLU A 254 -32.22 46.83 -7.46
CA GLU A 254 -31.13 47.27 -6.58
C GLU A 254 -31.63 47.68 -5.17
N HIS A 255 -32.88 48.13 -5.07
CA HIS A 255 -33.48 48.56 -3.80
C HIS A 255 -33.87 47.39 -2.87
N HIS A 256 -34.15 46.21 -3.45
CA HIS A 256 -34.49 44.98 -2.73
C HIS A 256 -33.28 44.07 -2.46
N ALA A 257 -32.10 44.39 -2.99
CA ALA A 257 -30.90 43.65 -2.72
C ALA A 257 -30.41 43.89 -1.28
N PRO A 258 -29.92 42.86 -0.56
CA PRO A 258 -29.39 43.01 0.79
C PRO A 258 -28.29 44.07 0.83
N SER A 259 -28.16 44.83 1.92
CA SER A 259 -27.27 46.00 2.03
C SER A 259 -25.80 45.75 1.63
N PHE A 260 -25.34 44.50 1.68
CA PHE A 260 -24.02 44.06 1.19
C PHE A 260 -23.83 44.14 -0.33
N ALA A 261 -24.91 44.15 -1.11
CA ALA A 261 -24.88 44.30 -2.57
C ALA A 261 -24.77 45.78 -2.99
N ARG A 262 -25.42 46.69 -2.22
CA ARG A 262 -25.41 48.14 -2.49
C ARG A 262 -24.07 48.82 -2.23
N LEU A 263 -23.28 48.31 -1.27
CA LEU A 263 -21.94 48.82 -0.97
C LEU A 263 -20.89 48.46 -2.02
N ARG A 264 -21.23 47.62 -3.00
CA ARG A 264 -20.29 47.09 -3.99
C ARG A 264 -20.32 47.95 -5.26
N HIS A 265 -20.05 49.26 -5.12
CA HIS A 265 -19.75 50.12 -6.26
C HIS A 265 -18.59 49.51 -7.07
N SER A 266 -18.64 49.68 -8.40
CA SER A 266 -17.80 49.08 -9.46
C SER A 266 -16.32 48.77 -9.12
N GLN A 267 -15.66 49.53 -8.24
CA GLN A 267 -14.28 49.26 -7.84
C GLN A 267 -14.11 48.17 -6.77
N CYS A 268 -15.10 47.95 -5.90
CA CYS A 268 -15.02 47.01 -4.78
C CYS A 268 -15.03 45.53 -5.23
N GLY A 269 -15.63 45.24 -6.39
CA GLY A 269 -15.65 43.89 -6.99
C GLY A 269 -14.26 43.38 -7.37
N HIS A 270 -13.40 44.24 -7.92
CA HIS A 270 -12.02 43.88 -8.30
C HIS A 270 -11.12 43.67 -7.08
N PHE A 271 -11.20 44.55 -6.07
CA PHE A 271 -10.44 44.40 -4.82
C PHE A 271 -10.85 43.14 -4.03
N SER A 272 -12.14 42.82 -4.00
CA SER A 272 -12.64 41.61 -3.34
C SER A 272 -12.10 40.34 -4.02
N ASN A 273 -11.98 40.32 -5.36
CA ASN A 273 -11.44 39.17 -6.09
C ASN A 273 -9.93 38.99 -5.91
N ALA A 274 -9.17 40.08 -5.76
CA ALA A 274 -7.75 39.99 -5.44
C ALA A 274 -7.51 39.50 -4.01
N LEU A 275 -8.30 39.99 -3.05
CA LEU A 275 -8.20 39.59 -1.64
C LEU A 275 -8.62 38.14 -1.42
N ILE A 276 -9.70 37.67 -2.06
CA ILE A 276 -10.18 36.29 -1.89
C ILE A 276 -9.10 35.28 -2.27
N ILE A 277 -8.28 35.56 -3.29
CA ILE A 277 -7.16 34.71 -3.70
C ILE A 277 -6.16 34.61 -2.55
N VAL A 278 -5.73 35.74 -1.97
CA VAL A 278 -4.78 35.77 -0.84
C VAL A 278 -5.29 34.97 0.35
N PHE A 279 -6.58 35.07 0.67
CA PHE A 279 -7.20 34.30 1.75
C PHE A 279 -7.33 32.80 1.45
N LEU A 280 -7.46 32.41 0.17
CA LEU A 280 -7.60 31.02 -0.24
C LEU A 280 -6.25 30.30 -0.48
N ILE A 281 -5.14 31.02 -0.67
CA ILE A 281 -3.79 30.44 -0.79
C ILE A 281 -3.47 29.45 0.35
N PRO A 282 -3.62 29.78 1.66
CA PRO A 282 -3.30 28.84 2.72
C PRO A 282 -4.19 27.59 2.68
N LEU A 283 -5.45 27.71 2.27
CA LEU A 283 -6.37 26.59 2.11
C LEU A 283 -5.99 25.71 0.91
N ALA A 284 -5.57 26.32 -0.20
CA ALA A 284 -5.12 25.62 -1.40
C ALA A 284 -3.82 24.83 -1.16
N LEU A 285 -2.89 25.39 -0.37
CA LEU A 285 -1.60 24.76 -0.06
C LEU A 285 -1.70 23.70 1.04
N LYS A 286 -2.42 23.98 2.13
CA LYS A 286 -2.58 23.01 3.24
C LYS A 286 -3.59 21.92 2.91
N GLY A 287 -4.49 22.17 1.97
CA GLY A 287 -5.59 21.31 1.59
C GLY A 287 -6.76 21.34 2.57
N VAL A 288 -7.93 20.92 2.09
CA VAL A 288 -9.16 20.87 2.88
C VAL A 288 -9.15 19.65 3.79
N SER A 289 -9.36 19.88 5.09
CA SER A 289 -9.64 18.80 6.04
C SER A 289 -11.03 18.22 5.76
N TYR A 290 -11.10 16.96 5.34
CA TYR A 290 -12.36 16.29 5.05
C TYR A 290 -12.64 15.19 6.08
N LYS A 291 -13.91 15.00 6.41
CA LYS A 291 -14.33 13.86 7.24
C LYS A 291 -14.63 12.67 6.31
N PRO A 292 -14.18 11.46 6.65
CA PRO A 292 -14.57 10.25 5.92
C PRO A 292 -16.07 10.04 6.12
N LEU A 293 -16.84 10.40 5.10
CA LEU A 293 -18.26 10.09 5.01
C LEU A 293 -18.42 8.89 4.08
N THR A 294 -19.14 7.87 4.53
CA THR A 294 -19.61 6.80 3.65
C THR A 294 -20.61 7.41 2.67
N ARG A 295 -20.21 7.60 1.41
CA ARG A 295 -21.18 7.73 0.32
C ARG A 295 -21.15 6.47 -0.52
N PHE A 296 -22.20 5.67 -0.32
CA PHE A 296 -22.82 4.90 -1.38
C PHE A 296 -22.97 5.81 -2.61
N CYS A 297 -22.27 5.47 -3.69
CA CYS A 297 -22.79 5.65 -5.03
C CYS A 297 -22.87 4.25 -5.63
N HIS A 298 -23.93 3.51 -5.30
CA HIS A 298 -24.49 2.61 -6.29
C HIS A 298 -25.03 3.50 -7.40
N VAL A 299 -24.29 3.63 -8.49
CA VAL A 299 -24.94 3.82 -9.79
C VAL A 299 -25.44 2.43 -10.15
N ALA A 300 -26.66 2.12 -9.73
CA ALA A 300 -27.44 1.04 -10.35
C ALA A 300 -28.11 1.64 -11.61
N PRO A 301 -28.29 0.82 -12.66
CA PRO A 301 -28.49 1.25 -14.05
C PRO A 301 -29.73 2.12 -14.29
#